data_AF-A0A844GLT7-F1
#
_entry.id   AF-A0A844GLT7-F1
#
_cell.length_a   1.000
_cell.length_b   1.000
_cell.length_c   1.000
_cell.angle_alpha   90.00
_cell.angle_beta   90.00
_cell.angle_gamma   90.00
#
_symmetry.space_group_name_H-M   'P 1'
#
loop_
_entity.id
_entity.type
_entity.pdbx_description
1 polymer ?
#
loop_
_entity_poly.entity_id
_entity_poly.type
_entity_poly.pdbx_seq_one_letter_code
_entity_poly.pdbx_strand_id
1 'polypeptide(L)'
;MSHILYNFTNICAVTWLERKEIKSITIKSPDHCLVNLKSGEIITVRASEVKEAIALNRKERIADIEIIDNPDHSYTALNAEKGTEYLLIPHDSYIFCNCNDYANQSIALNSNEVCCKHIWSLLGYLGFNDLVEYQDFKEDEHLDQLYQRHLEEQDYYHTCC
;
A
#
# COMPACT_ATOMS: atom_id res chain seq x y z
N MET A 1 22.19 10.67 -4.96
CA MET A 1 21.59 9.34 -5.19
C MET A 1 21.52 8.60 -3.87
N SER A 2 20.35 8.59 -3.24
CA SER A 2 20.11 7.92 -1.96
C SER A 2 20.10 6.41 -2.18
N HIS A 3 21.10 5.70 -1.66
CA HIS A 3 21.09 4.25 -1.58
C HIS A 3 20.18 3.85 -0.43
N ILE A 4 18.91 3.58 -0.72
CA ILE A 4 17.98 3.18 0.33
C ILE A 4 18.16 1.67 0.55
N LEU A 5 18.86 1.36 1.65
CA LEU A 5 19.02 0.01 2.18
C LEU A 5 17.69 -0.42 2.78
N TYR A 6 16.88 -1.10 1.97
CA TYR A 6 15.74 -1.81 2.50
C TYR A 6 16.23 -3.03 3.28
N ASN A 7 15.89 -3.06 4.56
CA ASN A 7 16.00 -4.28 5.34
C ASN A 7 14.76 -5.15 5.03
N PHE A 8 14.84 -5.93 3.95
CA PHE A 8 13.80 -6.87 3.54
C PHE A 8 13.78 -8.11 4.44
N THR A 9 13.68 -7.92 5.76
CA THR A 9 13.56 -9.00 6.73
C THR A 9 12.33 -9.89 6.48
N ASN A 10 11.36 -9.41 5.70
CA ASN A 10 10.02 -9.98 5.56
C ASN A 10 9.64 -10.51 4.16
N ILE A 11 10.57 -10.62 3.21
CA ILE A 11 10.29 -11.25 1.90
C ILE A 11 10.56 -12.75 2.00
N CYS A 12 9.67 -13.67 1.60
CA CYS A 12 9.97 -15.12 1.59
C CYS A 12 10.80 -15.55 0.37
N ALA A 13 10.61 -14.90 -0.79
CA ALA A 13 11.38 -15.14 -2.00
C ALA A 13 11.32 -13.93 -2.95
N VAL A 14 12.31 -13.77 -3.83
CA VAL A 14 12.23 -12.89 -5.02
C VAL A 14 12.51 -13.76 -6.22
N THR A 15 11.58 -13.81 -7.18
CA THR A 15 11.64 -14.77 -8.32
C THR A 15 11.90 -16.21 -7.86
N TRP A 16 13.08 -16.76 -8.13
CA TRP A 16 13.52 -18.11 -7.73
C TRP A 16 14.46 -18.09 -6.51
N LEU A 17 14.81 -16.92 -5.99
CA LEU A 17 15.75 -16.76 -4.87
C LEU A 17 15.01 -16.88 -3.55
N GLU A 18 15.41 -17.84 -2.72
CA GLU A 18 14.84 -17.99 -1.39
C GLU A 18 15.36 -16.90 -0.45
N ARG A 19 14.53 -16.46 0.52
CA ARG A 19 14.93 -15.49 1.55
C ARG A 19 16.24 -15.82 2.25
N LYS A 20 16.51 -17.12 2.47
CA LYS A 20 17.74 -17.60 3.13
C LYS A 20 18.99 -17.19 2.37
N GLU A 21 18.90 -16.98 1.06
CA GLU A 21 19.99 -16.63 0.15
C GLU A 21 20.15 -15.11 0.02
N ILE A 22 19.09 -14.34 0.26
CA ILE A 22 19.07 -12.89 0.09
C ILE A 22 19.70 -12.19 1.31
N LYS A 23 20.64 -11.27 1.08
CA LYS A 23 21.22 -10.39 2.09
C LYS A 23 20.49 -9.05 2.14
N SER A 24 20.33 -8.40 0.99
CA SER A 24 19.60 -7.14 0.85
C SER A 24 19.12 -6.96 -0.59
N ILE A 25 18.15 -6.09 -0.81
CA ILE A 25 17.75 -5.68 -2.16
C ILE A 25 17.82 -4.15 -2.22
N THR A 26 18.36 -3.64 -3.32
CA THR A 26 18.54 -2.22 -3.58
C THR A 26 17.76 -1.85 -4.83
N ILE A 27 16.82 -0.92 -4.71
CA ILE A 27 16.09 -0.38 -5.85
C ILE A 27 17.01 0.60 -6.57
N LYS A 28 17.32 0.33 -7.85
CA LYS A 28 18.21 1.18 -8.66
C LYS A 28 17.44 2.05 -9.64
N SER A 29 16.36 1.51 -10.20
CA SER A 29 15.49 2.19 -11.14
C SER A 29 14.04 1.70 -10.97
N PRO A 30 13.06 2.34 -11.62
CA PRO A 30 11.69 1.84 -11.68
C PRO A 30 11.57 0.43 -12.30
N ASP A 31 12.53 0.04 -13.13
CA ASP A 31 12.50 -1.23 -13.89
C ASP A 31 13.30 -2.34 -13.21
N HIS A 32 14.35 -2.00 -12.45
CA HIS A 32 15.32 -2.97 -11.96
C HIS A 32 15.73 -2.76 -10.50
N CYS A 33 15.90 -3.89 -9.81
CA CYS A 33 16.45 -3.99 -8.47
C CYS A 33 17.73 -4.83 -8.49
N LEU A 34 18.66 -4.53 -7.59
CA LEU A 34 19.83 -5.35 -7.32
C LEU A 34 19.61 -6.17 -6.06
N VAL A 35 19.63 -7.49 -6.17
CA VAL A 35 19.58 -8.42 -5.06
C VAL A 35 21.00 -8.80 -4.68
N ASN A 36 21.45 -8.39 -3.50
CA ASN A 36 22.71 -8.86 -2.94
C ASN A 36 22.45 -10.17 -2.22
N LEU A 37 23.14 -11.23 -2.62
CA LEU A 37 23.07 -12.53 -1.96
C LEU A 37 24.06 -12.62 -0.79
N LYS A 38 23.79 -13.55 0.13
CA LYS A 38 24.71 -13.88 1.22
C LYS A 38 26.02 -14.49 0.73
N SER A 39 26.01 -15.09 -0.46
CA SER A 39 27.22 -15.56 -1.16
C SER A 39 28.15 -14.40 -1.59
N GLY A 40 27.65 -13.16 -1.58
CA GLY A 40 28.35 -11.99 -2.10
C GLY A 40 28.06 -11.67 -3.58
N GLU A 41 27.32 -12.54 -4.27
CA GLU A 41 26.84 -12.30 -5.63
C GLU A 41 25.78 -11.19 -5.67
N ILE A 42 25.73 -10.44 -6.77
CA ILE A 42 24.73 -9.41 -7.03
C ILE A 42 23.96 -9.78 -8.29
N ILE A 43 22.65 -9.96 -8.15
CA ILE A 43 21.75 -10.32 -9.26
C ILE A 43 20.85 -9.14 -9.58
N THR A 44 20.63 -8.90 -10.87
CA THR A 44 19.64 -7.92 -11.35
C THR A 44 18.31 -8.64 -11.57
N VAL A 45 17.24 -8.12 -10.96
CA VAL A 45 15.86 -8.61 -11.12
C VAL A 45 14.94 -7.48 -11.53
N ARG A 46 13.76 -7.80 -12.07
CA ARG A 46 12.78 -6.75 -12.39
C ARG A 46 12.18 -6.20 -11.10
N ALA A 47 11.96 -4.90 -11.06
CA ALA A 47 11.31 -4.26 -9.92
C ALA A 47 9.87 -4.76 -9.73
N SER A 48 9.17 -5.12 -10.82
CA SER A 48 7.83 -5.71 -10.76
C SER A 48 7.81 -7.03 -9.98
N GLU A 49 8.76 -7.93 -10.25
CA GLU A 49 8.85 -9.24 -9.59
C GLU A 49 9.11 -9.09 -8.08
N VAL A 50 9.92 -8.10 -7.69
CA VAL A 50 10.17 -7.77 -6.28
C VAL A 50 8.90 -7.22 -5.62
N LYS A 51 8.20 -6.31 -6.30
CA LYS A 51 6.95 -5.70 -5.80
C LYS A 51 5.85 -6.75 -5.60
N GLU A 52 5.66 -7.63 -6.58
CA GLU A 52 4.69 -8.73 -6.52
C GLU A 52 4.97 -9.67 -5.35
N ALA A 53 6.23 -10.09 -5.19
CA ALA A 53 6.62 -10.99 -4.10
C ALA A 53 6.41 -10.35 -2.71
N ILE A 54 6.69 -9.05 -2.57
CA ILE A 54 6.42 -8.29 -1.35
C ILE A 54 4.91 -8.22 -1.07
N ALA A 55 4.11 -7.92 -2.10
CA ALA A 55 2.66 -7.81 -1.96
C ALA A 55 2.04 -9.14 -1.52
N LEU A 56 2.43 -10.25 -2.16
CA LEU A 56 1.95 -11.59 -1.81
C LEU A 56 2.28 -11.94 -0.35
N ASN A 57 3.53 -11.74 0.07
CA ASN A 57 3.96 -12.01 1.45
C ASN A 57 3.17 -11.21 2.49
N ARG A 58 2.81 -9.96 2.16
CA ARG A 58 2.02 -9.12 3.05
C ARG A 58 0.57 -9.55 3.10
N LYS A 59 -0.02 -9.94 1.96
CA LYS A 59 -1.37 -10.53 1.89
C LYS A 59 -1.47 -11.81 2.70
N GLU A 60 -0.46 -12.67 2.72
CA GLU A 60 -0.44 -13.88 3.57
C GLU A 60 -0.40 -13.57 5.08
N ARG A 61 0.06 -12.37 5.46
CA ARG A 61 0.26 -11.96 6.87
C ARG A 61 -0.87 -11.10 7.43
N ILE A 62 -2.03 -11.08 6.75
CA ILE A 62 -3.21 -10.33 7.18
C ILE A 62 -4.12 -11.11 8.12
N ALA A 63 -3.96 -12.44 8.20
CA ALA A 63 -4.93 -13.34 8.87
C ALA A 63 -5.25 -12.95 10.33
N ASP A 64 -4.30 -12.31 11.02
CA ASP A 64 -4.42 -11.94 12.43
C ASP A 64 -4.62 -10.42 12.63
N ILE A 65 -5.14 -9.72 11.62
CA ILE A 65 -5.44 -8.29 11.69
C ILE A 65 -6.96 -8.11 11.59
N GLU A 66 -7.54 -7.56 12.65
CA GLU A 66 -8.91 -7.09 12.69
C GLU A 66 -8.96 -5.60 12.30
N ILE A 67 -9.96 -5.22 11.53
CA ILE A 67 -10.22 -3.82 11.16
C ILE A 67 -11.42 -3.33 11.95
N ILE A 68 -11.26 -2.18 12.59
CA ILE A 68 -12.29 -1.52 13.40
C ILE A 68 -12.56 -0.14 12.82
N ASP A 69 -13.84 0.16 12.59
CA ASP A 69 -14.30 1.48 12.13
C ASP A 69 -14.25 2.51 13.26
N ASN A 70 -13.64 3.67 13.02
CA ASN A 70 -13.63 4.77 13.98
C ASN A 70 -14.72 5.81 13.62
N PRO A 71 -15.25 6.57 14.60
CA PRO A 71 -16.28 7.59 14.36
C PRO A 71 -15.85 8.75 13.46
N ASP A 72 -14.54 8.95 13.25
CA ASP A 72 -13.96 10.03 12.46
C ASP A 72 -13.63 9.62 11.02
N HIS A 73 -14.19 8.50 10.55
CA HIS A 73 -13.94 7.91 9.22
C HIS A 73 -12.51 7.38 9.01
N SER A 74 -11.72 7.28 10.09
CA SER A 74 -10.48 6.49 10.10
C SER A 74 -10.76 5.04 10.49
N TYR A 75 -9.73 4.19 10.38
CA TYR A 75 -9.81 2.78 10.75
C TYR A 75 -8.66 2.40 11.65
N THR A 76 -8.89 1.42 12.53
CA THR A 76 -7.86 0.83 13.38
C THR A 76 -7.57 -0.59 12.93
N ALA A 77 -6.31 -0.89 12.63
CA ALA A 77 -5.83 -2.24 12.39
C ALA A 77 -5.28 -2.83 13.70
N LEU A 78 -6.02 -3.75 14.29
CA LEU A 78 -5.70 -4.40 15.56
C LEU A 78 -5.08 -5.79 15.32
N ASN A 79 -3.93 -6.05 15.93
CA ASN A 79 -3.41 -7.40 16.08
C ASN A 79 -3.61 -7.85 17.53
N ALA A 80 -4.67 -8.63 17.78
CA ALA A 80 -5.07 -9.05 19.11
C ALA A 80 -3.99 -9.91 19.80
N GLU A 81 -3.28 -10.75 19.05
CA GLU A 81 -2.22 -11.61 19.59
C GLU A 81 -1.04 -10.81 20.17
N LYS A 82 -0.68 -9.70 19.52
CA LYS A 82 0.45 -8.85 19.93
C LYS A 82 0.04 -7.65 20.76
N GLY A 83 -1.26 -7.37 20.86
CA GLY A 83 -1.79 -6.17 21.52
C GLY A 83 -1.30 -4.88 20.86
N THR A 84 -1.08 -4.89 19.54
CA THR A 84 -0.62 -3.71 18.79
C THR A 84 -1.73 -3.20 17.89
N GLU A 85 -1.85 -1.87 17.79
CA GLU A 85 -2.82 -1.20 16.93
C GLU A 85 -2.13 -0.16 16.03
N TYR A 86 -2.71 0.05 14.85
CA TYR A 86 -2.22 1.02 13.87
C TYR A 86 -3.38 1.81 13.29
N LEU A 87 -3.20 3.12 13.17
CA LEU A 87 -4.17 4.02 12.58
C LEU A 87 -4.04 3.99 11.05
N LEU A 88 -5.19 3.89 10.39
CA LEU A 88 -5.34 3.95 8.94
C LEU A 88 -6.25 5.12 8.57
N ILE A 89 -5.79 5.99 7.69
CA ILE A 89 -6.55 7.17 7.24
C ILE A 89 -6.69 7.07 5.71
N PRO A 90 -7.89 6.83 5.18
CA PRO A 90 -8.12 6.86 3.75
C PRO A 90 -8.01 8.30 3.22
N HIS A 91 -7.35 8.44 2.08
CA HIS A 91 -7.33 9.63 1.24
C HIS A 91 -7.81 9.26 -0.16
N ASP A 92 -7.97 10.27 -1.02
CA ASP A 92 -8.48 10.10 -2.38
C ASP A 92 -7.60 9.16 -3.21
N SER A 93 -6.27 9.28 -3.09
CA SER A 93 -5.32 8.52 -3.91
C SER A 93 -4.47 7.50 -3.15
N TYR A 94 -4.58 7.41 -1.83
CA TYR A 94 -3.80 6.47 -1.02
C TYR A 94 -4.44 6.23 0.35
N ILE A 95 -3.92 5.26 1.09
CA ILE A 95 -4.30 5.02 2.48
C ILE A 95 -3.05 5.23 3.34
N PHE A 96 -3.10 6.20 4.26
CA PHE A 96 -2.03 6.42 5.21
C PHE A 96 -2.05 5.34 6.29
N CYS A 97 -0.88 4.86 6.71
CA CYS A 97 -0.74 3.99 7.88
C CYS A 97 0.40 4.49 8.78
N ASN A 98 0.19 4.54 10.09
CA ASN A 98 1.22 4.99 11.03
C ASN A 98 2.29 3.92 11.37
N CYS A 99 2.34 2.79 10.66
CA CYS A 99 3.31 1.73 10.93
C CYS A 99 4.67 1.98 10.28
N ASN A 100 5.74 1.43 10.89
CA ASN A 100 7.10 1.57 10.36
C ASN A 100 7.29 0.96 8.96
N ASP A 101 6.57 -0.12 8.63
CA ASP A 101 6.64 -0.74 7.29
C ASP A 101 6.07 0.18 6.20
N TYR A 102 5.02 0.95 6.50
CA TYR A 102 4.50 1.97 5.58
C TYR A 102 5.52 3.09 5.42
N ALA A 103 5.97 3.71 6.53
CA ALA A 103 6.92 4.82 6.48
C ALA A 103 8.21 4.47 5.72
N ASN A 104 8.77 3.28 5.98
CA ASN A 104 9.95 2.80 5.28
C ASN A 104 9.72 2.63 3.78
N GLN A 105 8.57 2.11 3.37
CA GLN A 105 8.23 1.99 1.95
C GLN A 105 8.05 3.34 1.29
N SER A 106 7.35 4.27 1.94
CA SER A 106 7.04 5.56 1.34
C SER A 106 8.31 6.36 1.07
N ILE A 107 9.22 6.39 2.03
CA ILE A 107 10.55 7.01 1.87
C ILE A 107 11.29 6.38 0.69
N ALA A 108 11.17 5.07 0.57
CA ALA A 108 12.08 4.30 -0.25
C ALA A 108 11.61 4.11 -1.70
N LEU A 109 10.29 4.18 -1.93
CA LEU A 109 9.69 4.33 -3.25
C LEU A 109 9.45 5.80 -3.63
N ASN A 110 9.70 6.74 -2.70
CA ASN A 110 9.37 8.15 -2.85
C ASN A 110 7.90 8.35 -3.29
N SER A 111 6.99 7.64 -2.65
CA SER A 111 5.56 7.61 -2.98
C SER A 111 4.72 7.27 -1.75
N ASN A 112 3.50 7.80 -1.65
CA ASN A 112 2.52 7.41 -0.63
C ASN A 112 1.61 6.25 -1.09
N GLU A 113 1.70 5.86 -2.36
CA GLU A 113 0.94 4.76 -2.95
C GLU A 113 1.60 3.41 -2.63
N VAL A 114 1.75 3.13 -1.34
CA VAL A 114 2.42 1.92 -0.84
C VAL A 114 1.52 1.19 0.13
N CYS A 115 1.51 -0.14 0.05
CA CYS A 115 0.65 -0.98 0.89
C CYS A 115 1.49 -1.80 1.87
N CYS A 116 1.43 -1.43 3.15
CA CYS A 116 1.83 -2.31 4.24
C CYS A 116 0.74 -3.38 4.49
N LYS A 117 1.03 -4.36 5.34
CA LYS A 117 0.05 -5.42 5.65
C LYS A 117 -1.28 -4.91 6.24
N HIS A 118 -1.28 -3.79 6.97
CA HIS A 118 -2.49 -3.22 7.56
C HIS A 118 -3.39 -2.60 6.49
N ILE A 119 -2.78 -1.91 5.51
CA ILE A 119 -3.51 -1.37 4.35
C ILE A 119 -4.12 -2.52 3.54
N TRP A 120 -3.38 -3.60 3.32
CA TRP A 120 -3.93 -4.80 2.67
C TRP A 120 -5.11 -5.41 3.44
N SER A 121 -5.07 -5.39 4.77
CA SER A 121 -6.17 -5.87 5.60
C SER A 121 -7.40 -4.97 5.46
N LEU A 122 -7.21 -3.64 5.44
CA LEU A 122 -8.29 -2.67 5.22
C LEU A 122 -8.89 -2.78 3.82
N LEU A 123 -8.08 -2.93 2.77
CA LEU A 123 -8.59 -3.12 1.41
C LEU A 123 -9.51 -4.36 1.36
N GLY A 124 -9.07 -5.48 1.93
CA GLY A 124 -9.90 -6.69 2.02
C GLY A 124 -11.18 -6.48 2.83
N TYR A 125 -11.11 -5.75 3.96
CA TYR A 125 -12.28 -5.38 4.77
C TYR A 125 -13.30 -4.54 3.99
N LEU A 126 -12.81 -3.59 3.20
CA LEU A 126 -13.63 -2.71 2.36
C LEU A 126 -14.12 -3.40 1.06
N GLY A 127 -13.67 -4.62 0.77
CA GLY A 127 -14.06 -5.38 -0.41
C GLY A 127 -13.22 -5.15 -1.67
N PHE A 128 -12.06 -4.51 -1.55
CA PHE A 128 -11.13 -4.25 -2.65
C PHE A 128 -10.00 -5.28 -2.71
N ASN A 129 -9.59 -5.66 -3.92
CA ASN A 129 -8.51 -6.62 -4.16
C ASN A 129 -7.12 -5.97 -4.15
N ASP A 130 -7.06 -4.69 -4.51
CA ASP A 130 -5.86 -3.88 -4.55
C ASP A 130 -6.13 -2.38 -4.41
N LEU A 131 -5.04 -1.61 -4.35
CA LEU A 131 -5.10 -0.16 -4.18
C LEU A 131 -5.64 0.54 -5.43
N VAL A 132 -5.46 -0.04 -6.62
CA VAL A 132 -5.94 0.55 -7.88
C VAL A 132 -7.46 0.50 -7.90
N GLU A 133 -8.05 -0.64 -7.54
CA GLU A 133 -9.51 -0.79 -7.43
C GLU A 133 -10.11 0.20 -6.42
N TYR A 134 -9.43 0.41 -5.28
CA TYR A 134 -9.84 1.42 -4.29
C TYR A 134 -9.73 2.86 -4.85
N GLN A 135 -8.68 3.17 -5.62
CA GLN A 135 -8.49 4.48 -6.24
C GLN A 135 -9.55 4.77 -7.29
N ASP A 136 -9.84 3.80 -8.16
CA ASP A 136 -10.89 3.91 -9.20
C ASP A 136 -12.25 4.21 -8.55
N PHE A 137 -12.61 3.49 -7.47
CA PHE A 137 -13.82 3.76 -6.70
C PHE A 137 -13.88 5.19 -6.13
N LYS A 138 -12.75 5.71 -5.63
CA LYS A 138 -12.68 7.07 -5.09
C LYS A 138 -12.78 8.14 -6.16
N GLU A 139 -12.23 7.89 -7.35
CA GLU A 139 -12.36 8.78 -8.50
C GLU A 139 -13.82 8.85 -8.97
N ASP A 140 -14.51 7.72 -9.08
CA ASP A 140 -15.93 7.67 -9.43
C ASP A 140 -16.79 8.41 -8.42
N GLU A 141 -16.57 8.20 -7.11
CA GLU A 141 -17.27 8.92 -6.03
C GLU A 141 -17.05 10.44 -6.13
N HIS A 142 -15.84 10.87 -6.48
CA HIS A 142 -15.53 12.29 -6.68
C HIS A 142 -16.25 12.88 -7.89
N LEU A 143 -16.28 12.17 -9.02
CA LEU A 143 -16.96 12.58 -10.24
C LEU A 143 -18.47 12.70 -10.02
N ASP A 144 -19.08 11.76 -9.31
CA ASP A 144 -20.50 11.81 -8.97
C ASP A 144 -20.84 13.03 -8.11
N GLN A 145 -20.00 13.36 -7.12
CA GLN A 145 -20.17 14.56 -6.30
C GLN A 145 -20.07 15.86 -7.12
N LEU A 146 -19.15 15.92 -8.07
CA LEU A 146 -19.04 17.06 -8.99
C LEU A 146 -20.26 17.17 -9.90
N TYR A 147 -20.76 16.05 -10.39
CA TYR A 147 -21.95 16.01 -11.23
C TYR A 147 -23.21 16.46 -10.47
N GLN A 148 -23.41 15.99 -9.24
CA GLN A 148 -24.54 16.43 -8.40
C GLN A 148 -24.49 17.94 -8.14
N ARG A 149 -23.33 18.47 -7.81
CA ARG A 149 -23.15 19.92 -7.62
C ARG A 149 -23.51 20.71 -8.88
N HIS A 150 -23.14 20.20 -10.05
CA HIS A 150 -23.47 20.83 -11.32
C HIS A 150 -24.99 20.86 -11.58
N LEU A 151 -25.70 19.78 -11.26
CA LEU A 151 -27.17 19.74 -11.38
C LEU A 151 -27.85 20.75 -10.44
N GLU A 152 -27.40 20.81 -9.19
CA GLU A 152 -27.90 21.78 -8.20
C GLU A 152 -27.69 23.23 -8.65
N GLU A 153 -26.53 23.53 -9.24
CA GLU A 153 -26.25 24.85 -9.81
C GLU A 153 -27.18 25.19 -10.99
N GLN A 154 -27.42 24.24 -11.90
CA GLN A 154 -28.33 24.47 -13.04
C GLN A 154 -29.78 24.71 -12.59
N ASP A 155 -30.27 23.93 -11.63
CA ASP A 155 -31.62 24.08 -11.08
C ASP A 155 -31.81 25.42 -10.36
N TYR A 156 -30.77 25.91 -9.67
CA TYR A 156 -30.77 27.24 -9.05
C TYR A 156 -30.96 28.36 -10.10
N TYR A 157 -30.24 28.31 -11.22
CA TYR A 157 -30.42 29.31 -12.28
C TYR A 157 -31.77 29.20 -12.99
N HIS A 158 -32.34 28.00 -13.09
CA HIS A 158 -33.68 27.79 -13.67
C HIS A 158 -34.84 28.20 -12.76
N THR A 159 -34.66 28.21 -11.44
CA THR A 159 -35.69 28.62 -10.48
C THR A 159 -35.66 30.10 -10.11
N CYS A 160 -34.59 30.82 -10.44
CA CYS A 160 -34.45 32.27 -10.22
C CYS A 160 -34.79 33.14 -11.45
N CYS A 161 -35.31 32.58 -12.54
CA CYS A 161 -35.79 33.31 -13.73
C CYS A 161 -37.31 33.31 -13.85
#